data_AF-A0A4U6APK8-F1
#
_entry.id   AF-A0A4U6APK8-F1
#
_cell.length_a   1.000
_cell.length_b   1.000
_cell.length_c   1.000
_cell.angle_alpha   90.00
_cell.angle_beta   90.00
_cell.angle_gamma   90.00
#
_symmetry.space_group_name_H-M   'P 1'
#
loop_
_entity.id
_entity.type
_entity.pdbx_description
1 polymer ?
#
loop_
_entity_poly.entity_id
_entity_poly.type
_entity_poly.pdbx_seq_one_letter_code
_entity_poly.pdbx_strand_id
1 'polypeptide(L)'
;MRRPVLVTPASALPVTVAEVKGALRIDGADLDSEIESQIKSAVEYYEGWSGILGVCLVEQTWRQSFDRFERCLMLPLRPVQSITSVNWRNAAGETATVATSNYALETDDGGLSFVRFKRGYAYPSGLADAGAVSVEYIVGWPLAEGKPTTPESIKAAIKIRVQMHIDEAAKQGADVLEKIESRLIGTYRSVGL
;
A
#
# COMPACT_ATOMS: atom_id res chain seq x y z
N MET A 1 -5.05 3.55 16.81
CA MET A 1 -4.67 2.48 15.88
C MET A 1 -3.15 2.41 15.80
N ARG A 2 -2.54 1.23 15.93
CA ARG A 2 -1.06 1.10 15.92
C ARG A 2 -0.51 1.30 14.51
N ARG A 3 0.75 1.70 14.39
CA ARG A 3 1.43 1.77 13.10
C ARG A 3 1.48 0.36 12.48
N PRO A 4 1.06 0.16 11.22
CA PRO A 4 1.18 -1.12 10.55
C PRO A 4 2.65 -1.44 10.29
N VAL A 5 2.97 -2.73 10.26
CA VAL A 5 4.33 -3.26 10.06
C VAL A 5 4.39 -3.98 8.71
N LEU A 6 5.37 -3.63 7.90
CA LEU A 6 5.66 -4.34 6.66
C LEU A 6 6.24 -5.72 6.99
N VAL A 7 5.60 -6.78 6.48
CA VAL A 7 6.01 -8.18 6.72
C VAL A 7 6.79 -8.70 5.51
N THR A 8 6.27 -8.47 4.31
CA THR A 8 6.91 -8.87 3.06
C THR A 8 6.85 -7.71 2.09
N PRO A 9 8.00 -7.14 1.66
CA PRO A 9 8.03 -6.04 0.70
C PRO A 9 7.54 -6.50 -0.68
N ALA A 10 7.18 -5.53 -1.53
CA ALA A 10 6.88 -5.78 -2.92
C ALA A 10 8.09 -6.41 -3.65
N SER A 11 7.82 -7.39 -4.51
CA SER A 11 8.84 -8.10 -5.30
C SER A 11 9.24 -7.37 -6.59
N ALA A 12 8.49 -6.32 -6.97
CA ALA A 12 8.71 -5.55 -8.18
C ALA A 12 8.36 -4.06 -7.97
N LEU A 13 8.95 -3.20 -8.79
CA LEU A 13 8.57 -1.80 -8.89
C LEU A 13 7.32 -1.63 -9.79
N PRO A 14 6.48 -0.61 -9.56
CA PRO A 14 5.28 -0.36 -10.37
C PRO A 14 5.59 0.09 -11.80
N VAL A 15 6.79 0.61 -12.05
CA VAL A 15 7.33 0.93 -13.37
C VAL A 15 8.79 0.48 -13.44
N THR A 16 9.22 0.07 -14.63
CA THR A 16 10.59 -0.34 -14.93
C THR A 16 11.43 0.84 -15.41
N VAL A 17 12.77 0.72 -15.28
CA VAL A 17 13.73 1.69 -15.83
C VAL A 17 13.52 1.87 -17.34
N ALA A 18 13.28 0.78 -18.08
CA ALA A 18 13.02 0.83 -19.51
C ALA A 18 11.76 1.63 -19.88
N GLU A 19 10.67 1.48 -19.11
CA GLU A 19 9.44 2.25 -19.32
C GLU A 19 9.64 3.75 -19.06
N VAL A 20 10.45 4.10 -18.05
CA VAL A 20 10.79 5.50 -17.76
C VAL A 20 11.67 6.07 -18.86
N LYS A 21 12.71 5.36 -19.29
CA LYS A 21 13.58 5.78 -20.39
C LYS A 21 12.82 6.00 -21.69
N GLY A 22 11.91 5.09 -22.03
CA GLY A 22 11.03 5.24 -23.19
C GLY A 22 10.13 6.49 -23.09
N ALA A 23 9.64 6.83 -21.90
CA ALA A 23 8.84 8.03 -21.68
C ALA A 23 9.67 9.32 -21.78
N LEU A 24 10.92 9.29 -21.29
CA LEU A 24 11.83 10.45 -21.26
C LEU A 24 12.69 10.57 -22.53
N ARG A 25 12.59 9.63 -23.47
CA ARG A 25 13.45 9.53 -24.66
C ARG A 25 14.94 9.53 -24.31
N ILE A 26 15.29 8.78 -23.26
CA ILE A 26 16.67 8.57 -22.82
C ILE A 26 17.21 7.28 -23.42
N ASP A 27 18.34 7.39 -24.12
CA ASP A 27 19.10 6.27 -24.68
C ASP A 27 20.35 5.96 -23.82
N GLY A 28 20.99 4.80 -24.05
CA GLY A 28 22.18 4.38 -23.30
C GLY A 28 21.89 3.91 -21.87
N ALA A 29 22.90 3.48 -21.11
CA ALA A 29 22.70 2.88 -19.77
C ALA A 29 23.24 3.75 -18.61
N ASP A 30 23.82 4.90 -18.92
CA ASP A 30 24.55 5.72 -17.93
C ASP A 30 23.67 6.25 -16.80
N LEU A 31 22.37 6.46 -17.08
CA LEU A 31 21.39 6.95 -16.11
C LEU A 31 20.54 5.84 -15.48
N ASP A 32 20.79 4.56 -15.77
CA ASP A 32 19.91 3.47 -15.32
C ASP A 32 19.81 3.39 -13.79
N SER A 33 20.95 3.54 -13.09
CA SER A 33 21.02 3.52 -11.63
C SER A 33 20.34 4.74 -10.99
N GLU A 34 20.49 5.91 -11.60
CA GLU A 34 19.83 7.14 -11.15
C GLU A 34 18.32 7.06 -11.35
N ILE A 35 17.86 6.61 -12.51
CA ILE A 35 16.45 6.39 -12.82
C ILE A 35 15.84 5.41 -11.82
N GLU A 36 16.50 4.28 -11.55
CA GLU A 36 16.02 3.31 -10.57
C GLU A 36 15.88 3.92 -9.16
N SER A 37 16.87 4.71 -8.74
CA SER A 37 16.82 5.44 -7.46
C SER A 37 15.66 6.43 -7.40
N GLN A 38 15.42 7.19 -8.47
CA GLN A 38 14.30 8.12 -8.56
C GLN A 38 12.94 7.41 -8.58
N ILE A 39 12.83 6.24 -9.23
CA ILE A 39 11.61 5.42 -9.16
C ILE A 39 11.35 5.00 -7.71
N LYS A 40 12.36 4.50 -6.98
CA LYS A 40 12.21 4.11 -5.56
C LYS A 40 11.79 5.28 -4.68
N SER A 41 12.41 6.45 -4.87
CA SER A 41 12.03 7.67 -4.14
C SER A 41 10.58 8.09 -4.41
N ALA A 42 10.15 8.03 -5.68
CA ALA A 42 8.77 8.31 -6.04
C ALA A 42 7.79 7.30 -5.42
N VAL A 43 8.14 6.01 -5.41
CA VAL A 43 7.35 4.95 -4.76
C VAL A 43 7.21 5.25 -3.27
N GLU A 44 8.29 5.51 -2.55
CA GLU A 44 8.27 5.83 -1.11
C GLU A 44 7.42 7.07 -0.79
N TYR A 45 7.40 8.05 -1.69
CA TYR A 45 6.59 9.26 -1.53
C TYR A 45 5.08 8.98 -1.63
N TYR A 46 4.66 8.15 -2.59
CA TYR A 46 3.24 7.82 -2.80
C TYR A 46 2.73 6.74 -1.85
N GLU A 47 3.56 5.73 -1.59
CA GLU A 47 3.16 4.45 -1.02
C GLU A 47 3.22 4.40 0.51
N GLY A 48 2.32 3.60 1.08
CA GLY A 48 2.43 3.09 2.44
C GLY A 48 1.77 4.01 3.46
N TRP A 49 1.97 3.66 4.74
CA TRP A 49 1.32 4.34 5.85
C TRP A 49 1.77 5.79 6.02
N SER A 50 3.03 6.07 5.67
CA SER A 50 3.61 7.42 5.68
C SER A 50 3.56 8.12 4.32
N GLY A 51 3.13 7.42 3.27
CA GLY A 51 2.99 7.98 1.93
C GLY A 51 1.75 8.85 1.79
N ILE A 52 1.71 9.68 0.76
CA ILE A 52 0.65 10.68 0.59
C ILE A 52 -0.70 10.09 0.13
N LEU A 53 -0.73 8.84 -0.33
CA LEU A 53 -1.95 8.21 -0.86
C LEU A 53 -2.60 7.23 0.11
N GLY A 54 -1.84 6.68 1.05
CA GLY A 54 -2.30 5.55 1.88
C GLY A 54 -2.62 4.30 1.05
N VAL A 55 -1.94 4.14 -0.09
CA VAL A 55 -2.07 2.95 -0.95
C VAL A 55 -0.73 2.21 -1.07
N CYS A 56 -0.79 0.95 -1.47
CA CYS A 56 0.34 0.14 -1.88
C CYS A 56 0.29 -0.03 -3.40
N LEU A 57 1.39 0.23 -4.10
CA LEU A 57 1.41 0.29 -5.56
C LEU A 57 1.53 -1.10 -6.19
N VAL A 58 2.24 -1.99 -5.51
CA VAL A 58 2.43 -3.39 -5.90
C VAL A 58 2.10 -4.27 -4.70
N GLU A 59 1.67 -5.51 -4.96
CA GLU A 59 1.33 -6.47 -3.92
C GLU A 59 2.45 -6.68 -2.89
N GLN A 60 2.07 -6.62 -1.62
CA GLN A 60 2.94 -6.82 -0.49
C GLN A 60 2.14 -7.18 0.76
N THR A 61 2.80 -7.72 1.77
CA THR A 61 2.15 -8.20 3.00
C THR A 61 2.40 -7.25 4.15
N TRP A 62 1.32 -6.80 4.79
CA TRP A 62 1.36 -5.93 5.96
C TRP A 62 0.63 -6.56 7.14
N ARG A 63 1.04 -6.12 8.33
CA ARG A 63 0.41 -6.50 9.59
C ARG A 63 -0.09 -5.28 10.33
N GLN A 64 -1.37 -5.29 10.66
CA GLN A 64 -2.02 -4.28 11.50
C GLN A 64 -2.36 -4.88 12.86
N SER A 65 -1.91 -4.23 13.94
CA SER A 65 -2.26 -4.63 15.30
C SER A 65 -3.33 -3.71 15.91
N PHE A 66 -4.25 -4.31 16.66
CA PHE A 66 -5.34 -3.65 17.36
C PHE A 66 -5.31 -4.04 18.83
N ASP A 67 -5.70 -3.12 19.71
CA ASP A 67 -5.65 -3.35 21.16
C ASP A 67 -6.81 -4.23 21.65
N ARG A 68 -7.87 -4.40 20.86
CA ARG A 68 -9.02 -5.25 21.21
C ARG A 68 -9.73 -5.77 19.96
N PHE A 69 -10.59 -6.77 20.16
CA PHE A 69 -11.57 -7.15 19.14
C PHE A 69 -12.66 -6.09 19.01
N GLU A 70 -13.02 -5.78 17.78
CA GLU A 70 -14.20 -4.98 17.42
C GLU A 70 -14.94 -5.69 16.29
N ARG A 71 -16.22 -5.34 16.08
CA ARG A 71 -17.02 -5.96 15.01
C ARG A 71 -16.41 -5.72 13.62
N CYS A 72 -15.82 -4.55 13.43
CA CYS A 72 -15.12 -4.16 12.22
C CYS A 72 -13.74 -3.63 12.60
N LEU A 73 -12.67 -4.26 12.11
CA LEU A 73 -11.31 -3.78 12.28
C LEU A 73 -10.86 -3.11 10.97
N MET A 74 -10.76 -1.78 10.97
CA MET A 74 -10.36 -1.01 9.79
C MET A 74 -8.91 -1.30 9.41
N LEU A 75 -8.66 -1.58 8.13
CA LEU A 75 -7.32 -1.73 7.59
C LEU A 75 -6.87 -0.40 6.97
N PRO A 76 -5.67 0.09 7.31
CA PRO A 76 -5.26 1.44 6.96
C PRO A 76 -4.75 1.58 5.52
N LEU A 77 -4.28 0.49 4.92
CA LEU A 77 -3.66 0.48 3.60
C LEU A 77 -4.61 -0.12 2.58
N ARG A 78 -4.50 0.36 1.34
CA ARG A 78 -5.37 -0.03 0.21
C ARG A 78 -4.57 -0.21 -1.08
N PRO A 79 -5.12 -0.84 -2.12
CA PRO A 79 -6.28 -1.73 -2.08
C PRO A 79 -5.94 -3.04 -1.35
N VAL A 80 -6.79 -3.51 -0.45
CA VAL A 80 -6.59 -4.82 0.20
C VAL A 80 -7.05 -5.92 -0.75
N GLN A 81 -6.18 -6.90 -1.01
CA GLN A 81 -6.51 -8.05 -1.84
C GLN A 81 -7.15 -9.18 -1.02
N SER A 82 -6.53 -9.52 0.11
CA SER A 82 -6.96 -10.64 0.93
C SER A 82 -6.41 -10.53 2.36
N ILE A 83 -7.07 -11.22 3.29
CA ILE A 83 -6.58 -11.40 4.66
C ILE A 83 -5.86 -12.74 4.71
N THR A 84 -4.58 -12.71 5.11
CA THR A 84 -3.76 -13.91 5.27
C THR A 84 -4.06 -14.61 6.59
N SER A 85 -4.11 -13.84 7.69
CA SER A 85 -4.43 -14.39 9.00
C SER A 85 -4.95 -13.33 9.97
N VAL A 86 -5.75 -13.77 10.93
CA VAL A 86 -6.16 -12.98 12.10
C VAL A 86 -5.72 -13.75 13.32
N ASN A 87 -4.73 -13.23 14.03
CA ASN A 87 -4.17 -13.83 15.24
C ASN A 87 -4.53 -12.96 16.44
N TRP A 88 -4.70 -13.60 17.60
CA TRP A 88 -4.88 -12.90 18.86
C TRP A 88 -3.93 -13.44 19.91
N ARG A 89 -3.68 -12.63 20.94
CA ARG A 89 -2.76 -12.91 22.03
C ARG A 89 -3.45 -12.73 23.38
N ASN A 90 -3.25 -13.67 24.30
CA ASN A 90 -3.75 -13.58 25.67
C ASN A 90 -2.79 -12.81 26.60
N ALA A 91 -3.22 -12.53 27.84
CA ALA A 91 -2.43 -11.84 28.84
C ALA A 91 -1.13 -12.59 29.24
N ALA A 92 -1.11 -13.92 29.11
CA ALA A 92 0.09 -14.75 29.33
C ALA A 92 1.07 -14.72 28.14
N GLY A 93 0.64 -14.18 27.00
CA GLY A 93 1.43 -14.02 25.80
C GLY A 93 1.33 -15.14 24.77
N GLU A 94 0.45 -16.11 25.01
CA GLU A 94 0.14 -17.17 24.07
C GLU A 94 -0.70 -16.62 22.92
N THR A 95 -0.48 -17.14 21.72
CA THR A 95 -1.13 -16.69 20.50
C THR A 95 -1.99 -17.78 19.88
N ALA A 96 -3.14 -17.42 19.34
CA ALA A 96 -4.01 -18.32 18.59
C ALA A 96 -4.60 -17.63 17.37
N THR A 97 -4.95 -18.44 16.36
CA THR A 97 -5.50 -17.96 15.09
C THR A 97 -7.01 -18.07 15.10
N VAL A 98 -7.69 -17.02 14.64
CA VAL A 98 -9.13 -17.05 14.39
C VAL A 98 -9.37 -17.80 13.09
N ALA A 99 -10.29 -18.77 13.10
CA ALA A 99 -10.67 -19.49 11.88
C ALA A 99 -11.20 -18.52 10.81
N THR A 100 -10.79 -18.72 9.55
CA THR A 100 -11.22 -17.91 8.39
C THR A 100 -12.74 -17.89 8.21
N SER A 101 -13.43 -18.93 8.68
CA SER A 101 -14.90 -18.99 8.68
C SER A 101 -15.57 -18.00 9.62
N ASN A 102 -14.85 -17.33 10.52
CA ASN A 102 -15.40 -16.42 11.54
C ASN A 102 -15.27 -14.94 11.18
N TYR A 103 -14.58 -14.59 10.09
CA TYR A 103 -14.46 -13.23 9.60
C TYR A 103 -14.57 -13.16 8.08
N ALA A 104 -14.75 -11.96 7.55
CA ALA A 104 -14.72 -11.67 6.14
C ALA A 104 -13.97 -10.35 5.91
N LEU A 105 -13.34 -10.24 4.74
CA LEU A 105 -12.87 -8.96 4.22
C LEU A 105 -14.06 -8.27 3.56
N GLU A 106 -14.32 -7.02 3.96
CA GLU A 106 -15.27 -6.15 3.29
C GLU A 106 -14.57 -4.85 2.90
N THR A 107 -14.96 -4.31 1.75
CA THR A 107 -14.46 -3.05 1.23
C THR A 107 -15.68 -2.18 0.92
N ASP A 108 -15.69 -0.96 1.42
CA ASP A 108 -16.77 0.00 1.14
C ASP A 108 -16.59 0.66 -0.24
N ASP A 109 -17.60 1.44 -0.65
CA ASP A 109 -17.58 2.16 -1.92
C ASP A 109 -16.47 3.23 -2.00
N GLY A 110 -15.93 3.66 -0.85
CA GLY A 110 -14.78 4.55 -0.74
C GLY A 110 -13.42 3.83 -0.80
N GLY A 111 -13.42 2.51 -0.95
CA GLY A 111 -12.25 1.65 -0.99
C GLY A 111 -11.63 1.35 0.38
N LEU A 112 -12.21 1.84 1.49
CA LEU A 112 -11.75 1.48 2.84
C LEU A 112 -12.10 0.02 3.09
N SER A 113 -11.09 -0.74 3.52
CA SER A 113 -11.23 -2.16 3.78
C SER A 113 -11.23 -2.42 5.28
N PHE A 114 -12.05 -3.35 5.73
CA PHE A 114 -12.10 -3.74 7.13
C PHE A 114 -12.36 -5.24 7.28
N VAL A 115 -11.83 -5.81 8.36
CA VAL A 115 -12.13 -7.18 8.77
C VAL A 115 -13.43 -7.17 9.55
N ARG A 116 -14.48 -7.80 9.02
CA ARG A 116 -15.75 -7.96 9.73
C ARG A 116 -15.84 -9.34 10.36
N PHE A 117 -16.05 -9.41 11.68
CA PHE A 117 -16.34 -10.67 12.36
C PHE A 117 -17.82 -11.05 12.24
N LYS A 118 -18.10 -12.33 11.98
CA LYS A 118 -19.46 -12.86 11.85
C LYS A 118 -20.27 -12.68 13.13
N ARG A 119 -21.60 -12.52 12.98
CA ARG A 119 -22.51 -12.21 14.09
C ARG A 119 -22.37 -13.14 15.29
N GLY A 120 -22.24 -14.46 15.05
CA GLY A 120 -22.15 -15.50 16.08
C GLY A 120 -20.74 -15.81 16.59
N TYR A 121 -19.70 -15.11 16.13
CA TYR A 121 -18.36 -15.31 16.67
C TYR A 121 -18.25 -14.66 18.06
N ALA A 122 -17.99 -15.48 19.09
CA ALA A 122 -17.71 -15.00 20.43
C ALA A 122 -16.21 -14.72 20.58
N TYR A 123 -15.87 -13.51 21.04
CA TYR A 123 -14.48 -13.12 21.22
C TYR A 123 -13.85 -13.87 22.40
N PRO A 124 -12.59 -14.30 22.30
CA PRO A 124 -11.85 -14.87 23.42
C PRO A 124 -11.76 -13.89 24.59
N SER A 125 -11.83 -14.42 25.82
CA SER A 125 -11.54 -13.67 27.05
C SER A 125 -10.05 -13.70 27.41
N GLY A 126 -9.60 -12.79 28.29
CA GLY A 126 -8.21 -12.79 28.76
C GLY A 126 -7.21 -12.28 27.72
N LEU A 127 -7.64 -11.36 26.86
CA LEU A 127 -6.79 -10.70 25.87
C LEU A 127 -5.65 -9.92 26.54
N ALA A 128 -4.53 -9.77 25.83
CA ALA A 128 -3.47 -8.87 26.26
C ALA A 128 -3.97 -7.42 26.33
N ASP A 129 -3.41 -6.61 27.24
CA ASP A 129 -3.80 -5.20 27.41
C ASP A 129 -3.52 -4.31 26.17
N ALA A 130 -2.61 -4.76 25.30
CA ALA A 130 -2.10 -3.99 24.18
C ALA A 130 -1.75 -4.91 23.00
N GLY A 131 -2.16 -4.51 21.79
CA GLY A 131 -1.88 -5.28 20.57
C GLY A 131 -2.49 -6.69 20.59
N ALA A 132 -3.62 -6.87 21.27
CA ALA A 132 -4.29 -8.14 21.46
C ALA A 132 -4.64 -8.88 20.17
N VAL A 133 -4.89 -8.15 19.08
CA VAL A 133 -5.28 -8.72 17.78
C VAL A 133 -4.28 -8.24 16.73
N SER A 134 -3.82 -9.15 15.88
CA SER A 134 -2.94 -8.85 14.73
C SER A 134 -3.55 -9.44 13.48
N VAL A 135 -3.75 -8.58 12.47
CA VAL A 135 -4.27 -8.95 11.16
C VAL A 135 -3.13 -8.84 10.15
N GLU A 136 -2.80 -9.95 9.50
CA GLU A 136 -1.90 -9.98 8.35
C GLU A 136 -2.72 -10.03 7.07
N TYR A 137 -2.41 -9.17 6.11
CA TYR A 137 -3.18 -8.99 4.90
C TYR A 137 -2.28 -8.60 3.72
N ILE A 138 -2.70 -9.02 2.53
CA ILE A 138 -2.06 -8.66 1.26
C ILE A 138 -2.73 -7.39 0.75
N VAL A 139 -1.91 -6.40 0.38
CA VAL A 139 -2.34 -5.09 -0.08
C VAL A 139 -1.52 -4.66 -1.28
N GLY A 140 -2.12 -3.85 -2.14
CA GLY A 140 -1.54 -3.35 -3.38
C GLY A 140 -2.09 -4.06 -4.60
N TRP A 141 -1.77 -3.54 -5.78
CA TRP A 141 -2.21 -4.15 -7.04
C TRP A 141 -1.40 -5.42 -7.34
N PRO A 142 -2.06 -6.52 -7.74
CA PRO A 142 -1.39 -7.81 -7.96
C PRO A 142 -0.39 -7.75 -9.12
N LEU A 143 0.52 -8.71 -9.15
CA LEU A 143 1.30 -9.00 -10.34
C LEU A 143 0.51 -9.91 -11.28
N ALA A 144 0.36 -9.52 -12.54
CA ALA A 144 -0.17 -10.37 -13.60
C ALA A 144 0.98 -10.72 -14.55
N GLU A 145 1.29 -12.02 -14.70
CA GLU A 145 2.40 -12.50 -15.53
C GLU A 145 3.75 -11.82 -15.18
N GLY A 146 3.99 -11.56 -13.90
CA GLY A 146 5.18 -10.88 -13.40
C GLY A 146 5.22 -9.36 -13.62
N LYS A 147 4.12 -8.75 -14.10
CA LYS A 147 4.00 -7.31 -14.33
C LYS A 147 3.05 -6.64 -13.34
N PRO A 148 3.39 -5.44 -12.83
CA PRO A 148 2.52 -4.69 -11.94
C PRO A 148 1.23 -4.24 -12.64
N THR A 149 0.09 -4.58 -12.03
CA THR A 149 -1.24 -4.11 -12.46
C THR A 149 -1.61 -2.74 -11.87
N THR A 150 -0.62 -2.02 -11.33
CA THR A 150 -0.78 -0.65 -10.84
C THR A 150 -1.46 0.22 -11.92
N PRO A 151 -2.44 1.07 -11.57
CA PRO A 151 -3.15 1.90 -12.53
C PRO A 151 -2.20 2.80 -13.33
N GLU A 152 -2.49 2.93 -14.63
CA GLU A 152 -1.67 3.73 -15.55
C GLU A 152 -1.56 5.20 -15.13
N SER A 153 -2.57 5.75 -14.46
CA SER A 153 -2.52 7.11 -13.91
C SER A 153 -1.43 7.27 -12.86
N ILE A 154 -1.23 6.26 -11.99
CA ILE A 154 -0.18 6.29 -10.98
C ILE A 154 1.19 6.05 -11.62
N LYS A 155 1.28 5.10 -12.56
CA LYS A 155 2.51 4.89 -13.35
C LYS A 155 2.94 6.18 -14.07
N ALA A 156 2.00 6.92 -14.64
CA ALA A 156 2.26 8.22 -15.26
C ALA A 156 2.74 9.27 -14.25
N ALA A 157 2.12 9.34 -13.06
CA ALA A 157 2.56 10.23 -11.99
C ALA A 157 3.99 9.94 -11.51
N ILE A 158 4.36 8.66 -11.42
CA ILE A 158 5.75 8.25 -11.12
C ILE A 158 6.70 8.73 -12.21
N LYS A 159 6.36 8.51 -13.49
CA LYS A 159 7.19 8.97 -14.62
C LYS A 159 7.39 10.49 -14.62
N ILE A 160 6.33 11.27 -14.35
CA ILE A 160 6.40 12.73 -14.24
C ILE A 160 7.31 13.16 -13.09
N ARG A 161 7.19 12.53 -11.92
CA ARG A 161 8.03 12.83 -10.76
C ARG A 161 9.50 12.54 -11.04
N VAL A 162 9.79 11.39 -11.66
CA VAL A 162 11.16 11.05 -12.09
C VAL A 162 11.68 12.06 -13.13
N GLN A 163 10.83 12.48 -14.08
CA GLN A 163 11.19 13.52 -15.06
C GLN A 163 11.64 14.81 -14.40
N MET A 164 10.91 15.30 -13.39
CA MET A 164 11.25 16.54 -12.69
C MET A 164 12.60 16.47 -11.96
N HIS A 165 13.03 15.29 -11.53
CA HIS A 165 14.31 15.13 -10.84
C HIS A 165 15.50 15.04 -11.81
N ILE A 166 15.32 14.36 -12.95
CA ILE A 166 16.39 14.07 -13.91
C ILE A 166 16.57 15.19 -14.95
N ASP A 167 15.47 15.71 -15.51
CA ASP A 167 15.52 16.67 -16.60
C ASP A 167 15.57 18.11 -16.08
N GLU A 168 16.67 18.81 -16.35
CA GLU A 168 16.85 20.21 -15.95
C GLU A 168 15.87 21.17 -16.66
N ALA A 169 15.43 20.85 -17.87
CA ALA A 169 14.37 21.60 -18.56
C ALA A 169 13.00 21.36 -17.91
N ALA A 170 12.73 20.15 -17.41
CA ALA A 170 11.51 19.85 -16.66
C ALA A 170 11.46 20.59 -15.32
N LYS A 171 12.62 20.84 -14.68
CA LYS A 171 12.69 21.66 -13.45
C LYS A 171 12.17 23.09 -13.67
N GLN A 172 12.39 23.66 -14.86
CA GLN A 172 11.88 25.00 -15.20
C GLN A 172 10.35 25.03 -15.37
N GLY A 173 9.71 23.88 -15.64
CA GLY A 173 8.26 23.71 -15.77
C GLY A 173 7.61 22.92 -14.63
N ALA A 174 8.30 22.76 -13.49
CA ALA A 174 7.89 21.87 -12.40
C ALA A 174 6.47 22.18 -11.89
N ASP A 175 6.10 23.45 -11.76
CA ASP A 175 4.77 23.87 -11.27
C ASP A 175 3.61 23.30 -12.11
N VAL A 176 3.79 23.12 -13.41
CA VAL A 176 2.77 22.56 -14.30
C VAL A 176 2.72 21.05 -14.14
N LEU A 177 3.89 20.41 -14.07
CA LEU A 177 4.02 18.96 -13.89
C LEU A 177 3.48 18.50 -12.54
N GLU A 178 3.75 19.24 -11.46
CA GLU A 178 3.19 18.98 -10.13
C GLU A 178 1.66 19.08 -10.11
N LYS A 179 1.08 20.02 -10.86
CA LYS A 179 -0.39 20.12 -10.99
C LYS A 179 -0.98 18.92 -11.72
N ILE A 180 -0.30 18.43 -12.76
CA ILE A 180 -0.73 17.22 -13.50
C ILE A 180 -0.60 16.00 -12.61
N GLU A 181 0.54 15.83 -11.95
CA GLU A 181 0.80 14.76 -10.98
C GLU A 181 -0.28 14.73 -9.89
N SER A 182 -0.56 15.88 -9.26
CA SER A 182 -1.57 16.02 -8.22
C SER A 182 -2.98 15.64 -8.70
N ARG A 183 -3.31 15.92 -9.96
CA ARG A 183 -4.59 15.48 -10.57
C ARG A 183 -4.63 13.98 -10.83
N LEU A 184 -3.54 13.39 -11.32
CA LEU A 184 -3.45 11.95 -11.60
C LEU A 184 -3.59 11.11 -10.33
N ILE A 185 -3.02 11.57 -9.22
CA ILE A 185 -3.09 10.88 -7.93
C ILE A 185 -4.31 11.26 -7.09
N GLY A 186 -5.03 12.33 -7.46
CA GLY A 186 -6.12 12.91 -6.68
C GLY A 186 -7.24 11.92 -6.36
N THR A 187 -7.55 11.00 -7.31
CA THR A 187 -8.55 9.94 -7.14
C THR A 187 -8.18 8.91 -6.07
N TYR A 188 -6.89 8.76 -5.76
CA TYR A 188 -6.39 7.73 -4.84
C TYR A 188 -6.10 8.24 -3.44
N ARG A 189 -6.06 9.56 -3.23
CA ARG A 189 -5.84 10.14 -1.91
C ARG A 189 -6.94 9.66 -0.96
N SER A 190 -6.55 9.26 0.25
CA SER A 190 -7.53 9.04 1.32
C SER A 190 -8.25 10.37 1.57
N VAL A 191 -9.54 10.44 1.21
CA VAL A 191 -10.41 11.50 1.69
C VAL A 191 -10.45 11.30 3.20
N GLY A 192 -9.83 12.21 3.95
CA GLY A 192 -9.78 12.10 5.41
C GLY A 192 -11.18 11.94 5.98
N LEU A 193 -11.33 10.98 6.91
CA LEU A 193 -12.47 10.89 7.81
C LEU A 193 -12.58 12.14 8.68
#